data_AF-A0A1F5GID9-F1
#
_entry.id   AF-A0A1F5GID9-F1
#
_cell.length_a   1.000
_cell.length_b   1.000
_cell.length_c   1.000
_cell.angle_alpha   90.00
_cell.angle_beta   90.00
_cell.angle_gamma   90.00
#
_symmetry.space_group_name_H-M   'P 1'
#
loop_
_entity.id
_entity.type
_entity.pdbx_description
1 polymer ?
#
loop_
_entity_poly.entity_id
_entity_poly.type
_entity_poly.pdbx_seq_one_letter_code
_entity_poly.pdbx_strand_id
1 'polypeptide(L)'
;MTERQVDAQELTQRAQAVVDRLKEVAKNRERTYSSEIEAVLVFSGPGTYYDRLKPEQEEIWRWMDRDRIRAGVAVVSEITAARLSVILDNKVKGHHVSKESILNHGPYFVYNGTPLENEIFRKALNSPFCKLPKEKVIIIDDVREEDGTIHPHRHTADQMKSFYHAISDPENPLYGVRNVALVAHIPDFARNVFYTRKYNDELLESGNLSLNFWVYGLKSRKGTGKAHLNSEFPRLVTYAKWGHLATEPSPFAT
;
A
#
# COMPACT_ATOMS: atom_id res chain seq x y z
N MET A 1 7.57 25.23 -14.53
CA MET A 1 6.23 24.65 -14.28
C MET A 1 5.39 25.68 -13.53
N THR A 2 4.24 26.06 -14.06
CA THR A 2 3.27 26.93 -13.38
C THR A 2 2.54 26.11 -12.31
N GLU A 3 2.51 26.57 -11.06
CA GLU A 3 1.79 25.88 -9.98
C GLU A 3 0.29 25.78 -10.32
N ARG A 4 -0.31 24.60 -10.10
CA ARG A 4 -1.76 24.44 -10.25
C ARG A 4 -2.47 25.23 -9.15
N GLN A 5 -3.53 25.94 -9.49
CA GLN A 5 -4.42 26.55 -8.51
C GLN A 5 -5.18 25.42 -7.80
N VAL A 6 -4.90 25.22 -6.51
CA VAL A 6 -5.50 24.19 -5.66
C VAL A 6 -6.11 24.88 -4.44
N ASP A 7 -7.39 24.62 -4.17
CA ASP A 7 -8.00 25.00 -2.90
C ASP A 7 -7.46 24.08 -1.79
N ALA A 8 -6.54 24.62 -0.98
CA ALA A 8 -5.89 23.88 0.08
C ALA A 8 -6.87 23.45 1.19
N GLN A 9 -7.90 24.24 1.46
CA GLN A 9 -8.89 23.96 2.49
C GLN A 9 -9.77 22.79 2.04
N GLU A 10 -10.30 22.86 0.83
CA GLU A 10 -11.12 21.79 0.26
C GLU A 10 -10.35 20.47 0.16
N LEU A 11 -9.11 20.51 -0.34
CA LEU A 11 -8.27 19.31 -0.45
C LEU A 11 -7.99 18.65 0.91
N THR A 12 -7.70 19.47 1.93
CA THR A 12 -7.47 18.98 3.29
C THR A 12 -8.75 18.38 3.90
N GLN A 13 -9.92 18.98 3.64
CA GLN A 13 -11.20 18.45 4.10
C GLN A 13 -11.49 17.07 3.48
N ARG A 14 -11.24 16.88 2.18
CA ARG A 14 -11.39 15.58 1.51
C ARG A 14 -10.47 14.52 2.09
N ALA A 15 -9.20 14.86 2.32
CA ALA A 15 -8.25 13.93 2.94
C ALA A 15 -8.62 13.60 4.39
N GLN A 16 -9.12 14.58 5.15
CA GLN A 16 -9.62 14.35 6.51
C GLN A 16 -10.81 13.39 6.51
N ALA A 17 -11.76 13.54 5.57
CA ALA A 17 -12.90 12.64 5.42
C ALA A 17 -12.48 11.19 5.13
N VAL A 18 -11.48 10.99 4.26
CA VAL A 18 -10.88 9.66 4.01
C VAL A 18 -10.33 9.07 5.31
N VAL A 19 -9.55 9.84 6.05
CA VAL A 19 -8.91 9.40 7.29
C VAL A 19 -9.95 9.06 8.37
N ASP A 20 -11.00 9.86 8.51
CA ASP A 20 -12.03 9.62 9.52
C ASP A 20 -12.87 8.38 9.20
N ARG A 21 -13.26 8.18 7.93
CA ARG A 21 -13.89 6.94 7.48
C ARG A 21 -13.05 5.71 7.86
N LEU A 22 -11.73 5.75 7.63
CA LEU A 22 -10.84 4.64 7.96
C LEU A 22 -10.67 4.43 9.47
N LYS A 23 -10.70 5.50 10.27
CA LYS A 23 -10.72 5.38 11.74
C LYS A 23 -11.99 4.69 12.23
N GLU A 24 -13.14 5.01 11.63
CA GLU A 24 -14.43 4.39 11.97
C GLU A 24 -14.43 2.90 11.66
N VAL A 25 -14.04 2.50 10.43
CA VAL A 25 -13.88 1.08 10.06
C VAL A 25 -12.96 0.35 11.03
N ALA A 26 -11.80 0.96 11.37
CA ALA A 26 -10.85 0.37 12.29
C ALA A 26 -11.33 0.34 13.75
N LYS A 27 -12.29 1.19 14.13
CA LYS A 27 -12.94 1.19 15.45
C LYS A 27 -13.99 0.09 15.53
N ASN A 28 -14.81 -0.05 14.50
CA ASN A 28 -15.95 -0.98 14.46
C ASN A 28 -15.56 -2.41 14.02
N ARG A 29 -14.33 -2.60 13.50
CA ARG A 29 -13.82 -3.88 12.97
C ARG A 29 -14.60 -4.36 11.73
N GLU A 30 -15.11 -3.42 10.93
CA GLU A 30 -15.95 -3.66 9.75
C GLU A 30 -15.11 -3.92 8.48
N ARG A 31 -14.01 -4.67 8.59
CA ARG A 31 -13.16 -4.94 7.43
C ARG A 31 -13.73 -6.08 6.62
N THR A 32 -13.85 -5.88 5.31
CA THR A 32 -14.23 -6.94 4.37
C THR A 32 -13.03 -7.40 3.56
N TYR A 33 -12.85 -8.71 3.44
CA TYR A 33 -11.75 -9.31 2.69
C TYR A 33 -12.30 -9.95 1.41
N SER A 34 -12.32 -9.19 0.31
CA SER A 34 -12.81 -9.70 -0.96
C SER A 34 -11.90 -10.81 -1.51
N SER A 35 -12.51 -11.91 -1.93
CA SER A 35 -11.81 -13.02 -2.59
C SER A 35 -11.24 -12.63 -3.97
N GLU A 36 -11.72 -11.52 -4.56
CA GLU A 36 -11.32 -11.02 -5.87
C GLU A 36 -10.01 -10.26 -5.85
N ILE A 37 -9.49 -9.86 -4.68
CA ILE A 37 -8.23 -9.12 -4.57
C ILE A 37 -7.07 -9.99 -5.05
N GLU A 38 -6.30 -9.50 -6.01
CA GLU A 38 -5.22 -10.20 -6.70
C GLU A 38 -3.83 -9.84 -6.15
N ALA A 39 -3.67 -8.61 -5.67
CA ALA A 39 -2.42 -8.12 -5.09
C ALA A 39 -2.66 -7.32 -3.81
N VAL A 40 -1.72 -7.42 -2.86
CA VAL A 40 -1.66 -6.65 -1.62
C VAL A 40 -0.42 -5.77 -1.66
N LEU A 41 -0.59 -4.50 -1.99
CA LEU A 41 0.45 -3.49 -1.99
C LEU A 41 0.66 -2.93 -0.58
N VAL A 42 1.84 -3.21 -0.02
CA VAL A 42 2.25 -2.72 1.29
C VAL A 42 3.22 -1.56 1.12
N PHE A 43 2.77 -0.36 1.49
CA PHE A 43 3.60 0.84 1.42
C PHE A 43 4.74 0.79 2.43
N SER A 44 5.98 0.97 2.00
CA SER A 44 7.10 1.01 2.94
C SER A 44 7.01 2.24 3.84
N GLY A 45 7.44 2.08 5.08
CA GLY A 45 7.41 3.14 6.09
C GLY A 45 8.78 3.37 6.73
N PRO A 46 8.90 4.37 7.61
CA PRO A 46 10.07 4.51 8.46
C PRO A 46 10.43 3.24 9.24
N GLY A 47 11.73 3.07 9.52
CA GLY A 47 12.30 1.84 10.08
C GLY A 47 12.57 0.76 9.02
N THR A 48 12.75 -0.47 9.49
CA THR A 48 12.82 -1.68 8.67
C THR A 48 12.01 -2.80 9.33
N TYR A 49 12.02 -4.02 8.80
CA TYR A 49 11.39 -5.16 9.46
C TYR A 49 12.01 -5.49 10.84
N TYR A 50 13.33 -5.31 11.01
CA TYR A 50 14.05 -5.63 12.24
C TYR A 50 14.37 -4.40 13.09
N ASP A 51 14.58 -3.25 12.44
CA ASP A 51 15.00 -2.03 13.10
C ASP A 51 13.81 -1.12 13.33
N ARG A 52 13.70 -0.61 14.56
CA ARG A 52 12.60 0.28 14.94
C ARG A 52 12.55 1.56 14.10
N LEU A 53 13.69 2.12 13.75
CA LEU A 53 13.87 3.43 13.10
C LEU A 53 15.19 3.42 12.33
N LYS A 54 15.24 4.15 11.22
CA LYS A 54 16.49 4.51 10.54
C LYS A 54 17.12 5.72 11.27
N PRO A 55 18.43 5.99 11.07
CA PRO A 55 19.05 7.21 11.59
C PRO A 55 18.24 8.46 11.21
N GLU A 56 18.24 9.46 12.11
CA GLU A 56 17.59 10.77 11.89
C GLU A 56 16.05 10.75 11.83
N GLN A 57 15.41 9.60 12.08
CA GLN A 57 13.95 9.50 12.14
C GLN A 57 13.41 9.76 13.55
N GLU A 58 12.32 10.53 13.65
CA GLU A 58 11.65 10.79 14.92
C GLU A 58 11.01 9.52 15.52
N GLU A 59 11.01 9.40 16.85
CA GLU A 59 10.48 8.24 17.57
C GLU A 59 8.98 7.96 17.30
N ILE A 60 8.23 8.97 16.87
CA ILE A 60 6.81 8.83 16.51
C ILE A 60 6.59 7.87 15.33
N TRP A 61 7.64 7.63 14.52
CA TRP A 61 7.64 6.81 13.31
C TRP A 61 8.05 5.36 13.53
N ARG A 62 8.29 4.97 14.78
CA ARG A 62 8.90 3.67 15.10
C ARG A 62 8.04 2.48 14.66
N TRP A 63 8.73 1.45 14.17
CA TRP A 63 8.19 0.14 13.77
C TRP A 63 7.18 0.17 12.63
N MET A 64 7.03 1.30 11.94
CA MET A 64 5.98 1.43 10.93
C MET A 64 6.12 0.42 9.81
N ASP A 65 7.33 0.23 9.28
CA ASP A 65 7.57 -0.73 8.22
C ASP A 65 7.21 -2.17 8.64
N ARG A 66 7.75 -2.62 9.77
CA ARG A 66 7.41 -3.92 10.39
C ARG A 66 5.91 -4.08 10.62
N ASP A 67 5.24 -3.07 11.16
CA ASP A 67 3.81 -3.11 11.48
C ASP A 67 2.98 -3.24 10.17
N ARG A 68 3.35 -2.50 9.12
CA ARG A 68 2.71 -2.58 7.79
C ARG A 68 2.94 -3.93 7.12
N ILE A 69 4.17 -4.44 7.12
CA ILE A 69 4.50 -5.78 6.57
C ILE A 69 3.67 -6.86 7.26
N ARG A 70 3.61 -6.84 8.60
CA ARG A 70 2.80 -7.80 9.38
C ARG A 70 1.31 -7.71 9.07
N ALA A 71 0.78 -6.49 8.92
CA ALA A 71 -0.61 -6.32 8.51
C ALA A 71 -0.84 -6.81 7.08
N GLY A 72 0.08 -6.57 6.16
CA GLY A 72 0.01 -7.11 4.80
C GLY A 72 -0.03 -8.64 4.79
N VAL A 73 0.81 -9.30 5.61
CA VAL A 73 0.79 -10.76 5.76
C VAL A 73 -0.57 -11.23 6.26
N ALA A 74 -1.14 -10.53 7.26
CA ALA A 74 -2.46 -10.85 7.77
C ALA A 74 -3.56 -10.66 6.70
N VAL A 75 -3.49 -9.58 5.91
CA VAL A 75 -4.43 -9.31 4.80
C VAL A 75 -4.35 -10.41 3.75
N VAL A 76 -3.14 -10.84 3.33
CA VAL A 76 -2.95 -11.98 2.43
C VAL A 76 -3.59 -13.25 3.01
N SER A 77 -3.38 -13.53 4.30
CA SER A 77 -3.99 -14.70 4.95
C SER A 77 -5.52 -14.62 4.98
N GLU A 78 -6.12 -13.47 5.29
CA GLU A 78 -7.58 -13.32 5.32
C GLU A 78 -8.19 -13.40 3.90
N ILE A 79 -7.55 -12.83 2.88
CA ILE A 79 -8.01 -12.98 1.48
C ILE A 79 -7.91 -14.45 1.03
N THR A 80 -6.81 -15.12 1.38
CA THR A 80 -6.65 -16.55 1.10
C THR A 80 -7.73 -17.37 1.81
N ALA A 81 -8.06 -17.05 3.06
CA ALA A 81 -9.15 -17.69 3.79
C ALA A 81 -10.51 -17.43 3.13
N ALA A 82 -10.78 -16.23 2.65
CA ALA A 82 -12.01 -15.91 1.92
C ALA A 82 -12.13 -16.75 0.64
N ARG A 83 -11.05 -16.87 -0.15
CA ARG A 83 -11.00 -17.73 -1.35
C ARG A 83 -11.23 -19.21 -1.02
N LEU A 84 -10.52 -19.73 0.00
CA LEU A 84 -10.71 -21.11 0.45
C LEU A 84 -12.12 -21.36 0.97
N SER A 85 -12.73 -20.37 1.62
CA SER A 85 -14.09 -20.52 2.14
C SER A 85 -15.11 -20.72 1.02
N VAL A 86 -14.91 -20.04 -0.12
CA VAL A 86 -15.72 -20.24 -1.33
C VAL A 86 -15.47 -21.61 -1.95
N ILE A 87 -14.20 -22.02 -2.07
CA ILE A 87 -13.80 -23.29 -2.71
C ILE A 87 -14.31 -24.51 -1.91
N LEU A 88 -14.19 -24.46 -0.59
CA LEU A 88 -14.49 -25.56 0.32
C LEU A 88 -15.93 -25.56 0.83
N ASP A 89 -16.72 -24.55 0.44
CA ASP A 89 -18.08 -24.28 0.96
C ASP A 89 -18.14 -24.33 2.50
N ASN A 90 -17.12 -23.77 3.15
CA ASN A 90 -16.99 -23.75 4.62
C ASN A 90 -16.27 -22.51 5.11
N LYS A 91 -16.45 -22.13 6.38
CA LYS A 91 -15.79 -20.92 6.91
C LYS A 91 -14.35 -21.21 7.31
N VAL A 92 -13.40 -20.68 6.54
CA VAL A 92 -11.96 -20.66 6.87
C VAL A 92 -11.59 -19.34 7.55
N LYS A 93 -10.64 -19.38 8.50
CA LYS A 93 -10.13 -18.18 9.18
C LYS A 93 -8.69 -17.91 8.77
N GLY A 94 -8.29 -16.65 8.60
CA GLY A 94 -6.94 -16.28 8.15
C GLY A 94 -5.79 -16.89 8.98
N HIS A 95 -5.93 -16.99 10.30
CA HIS A 95 -4.88 -17.58 11.14
C HIS A 95 -4.67 -19.09 10.96
N HIS A 96 -5.62 -19.80 10.33
CA HIS A 96 -5.48 -21.22 9.96
C HIS A 96 -4.87 -21.41 8.57
N VAL A 97 -4.69 -20.34 7.80
CA VAL A 97 -4.12 -20.42 6.45
C VAL A 97 -2.64 -20.80 6.53
N SER A 98 -2.27 -21.85 5.80
CA SER A 98 -0.90 -22.32 5.68
C SER A 98 -0.14 -21.56 4.58
N LYS A 99 1.19 -21.67 4.59
CA LYS A 99 2.05 -21.11 3.54
C LYS A 99 1.74 -21.72 2.16
N GLU A 100 1.42 -23.02 2.14
CA GLU A 100 1.01 -23.74 0.92
C GLU A 100 -0.34 -23.24 0.40
N SER A 101 -1.30 -22.97 1.28
CA SER A 101 -2.57 -22.35 0.88
C SER A 101 -2.38 -20.99 0.24
N ILE A 102 -1.46 -20.16 0.77
CA ILE A 102 -1.13 -18.86 0.15
C ILE A 102 -0.46 -19.06 -1.20
N LEU A 103 0.42 -20.05 -1.34
CA LEU A 103 1.08 -20.33 -2.61
C LEU A 103 0.05 -20.68 -3.70
N ASN A 104 -0.92 -21.52 -3.36
CA ASN A 104 -1.88 -22.05 -4.33
C ASN A 104 -3.07 -21.10 -4.57
N HIS A 105 -3.50 -20.34 -3.55
CA HIS A 105 -4.75 -19.57 -3.60
C HIS A 105 -4.60 -18.12 -3.15
N GLY A 106 -3.43 -17.69 -2.65
CA GLY A 106 -3.24 -16.35 -2.15
C GLY A 106 -3.00 -15.30 -3.23
N PRO A 107 -3.29 -14.02 -2.94
CA PRO A 107 -2.88 -12.89 -3.78
C PRO A 107 -1.35 -12.71 -3.73
N TYR A 108 -0.81 -11.93 -4.66
CA TYR A 108 0.56 -11.45 -4.57
C TYR A 108 0.72 -10.51 -3.37
N PHE A 109 1.81 -10.65 -2.62
CA PHE A 109 2.27 -9.66 -1.66
C PHE A 109 3.28 -8.76 -2.36
N VAL A 110 2.97 -7.48 -2.49
CA VAL A 110 3.82 -6.51 -3.19
C VAL A 110 4.43 -5.54 -2.19
N TYR A 111 5.75 -5.36 -2.29
CA TYR A 111 6.51 -4.44 -1.46
C TYR A 111 7.54 -3.70 -2.28
N ASN A 112 7.68 -2.39 -2.06
CA ASN A 112 8.54 -1.54 -2.87
C ASN A 112 9.12 -0.40 -2.04
N GLY A 113 9.89 -0.78 -1.03
CA GLY A 113 10.61 0.15 -0.17
C GLY A 113 11.92 0.64 -0.75
N THR A 114 12.64 1.42 0.05
CA THR A 114 14.02 1.83 -0.24
C THR A 114 14.96 0.61 -0.29
N PRO A 115 16.17 0.71 -0.87
CA PRO A 115 17.09 -0.43 -0.99
C PRO A 115 17.35 -1.16 0.34
N LEU A 116 17.56 -0.40 1.43
CA LEU A 116 17.76 -0.96 2.77
C LEU A 116 16.51 -1.71 3.27
N GLU A 117 15.33 -1.13 3.08
CA GLU A 117 14.05 -1.74 3.47
C GLU A 117 13.80 -3.05 2.71
N ASN A 118 14.00 -3.04 1.38
CA ASN A 118 13.87 -4.22 0.54
C ASN A 118 14.87 -5.31 0.92
N GLU A 119 16.14 -4.97 1.14
CA GLU A 119 17.17 -5.92 1.58
C GLU A 119 16.79 -6.59 2.90
N ILE A 120 16.37 -5.79 3.89
CA ILE A 120 15.95 -6.30 5.19
C ILE A 120 14.68 -7.15 5.08
N PHE A 121 13.72 -6.77 4.25
CA PHE A 121 12.53 -7.59 4.02
C PHE A 121 12.87 -8.91 3.33
N ARG A 122 13.77 -8.93 2.34
CA ARG A 122 14.28 -10.19 1.75
C ARG A 122 14.90 -11.11 2.81
N LYS A 123 15.66 -10.57 3.76
CA LYS A 123 16.17 -11.35 4.92
C LYS A 123 15.03 -11.89 5.78
N ALA A 124 13.98 -11.10 6.02
CA ALA A 124 12.80 -11.53 6.76
C ALA A 124 12.02 -12.65 6.06
N LEU A 125 11.91 -12.63 4.73
CA LEU A 125 11.27 -13.69 3.94
C LEU A 125 11.97 -15.05 4.06
N ASN A 126 13.28 -15.04 4.33
CA ASN A 126 14.07 -16.26 4.56
C ASN A 126 13.91 -16.84 5.98
N SER A 127 13.23 -16.13 6.88
CA SER A 127 12.99 -16.61 8.24
C SER A 127 11.97 -17.75 8.25
N PRO A 128 12.17 -18.81 9.07
CA PRO A 128 11.17 -19.87 9.24
C PRO A 128 9.84 -19.36 9.81
N PHE A 129 9.82 -18.15 10.39
CA PHE A 129 8.61 -17.51 10.92
C PHE A 129 7.82 -16.72 9.88
N CYS A 130 8.35 -16.55 8.66
CA CYS A 130 7.64 -15.85 7.60
C CYS A 130 6.62 -16.78 6.92
N LYS A 131 5.34 -16.42 7.04
CA LYS A 131 4.22 -17.20 6.47
C LYS A 131 4.03 -17.01 4.97
N LEU A 132 4.77 -16.10 4.33
CA LEU A 132 4.65 -15.84 2.90
C LEU A 132 5.52 -16.83 2.09
N PRO A 133 4.97 -17.47 1.04
CA PRO A 133 5.76 -18.16 0.02
C PRO A 133 6.47 -17.12 -0.85
N LYS A 134 7.75 -17.36 -1.14
CA LYS A 134 8.61 -16.40 -1.85
C LYS A 134 8.09 -16.13 -3.26
N GLU A 135 7.51 -17.15 -3.87
CA GLU A 135 6.91 -17.17 -5.19
C GLU A 135 5.68 -16.24 -5.30
N LYS A 136 5.06 -15.88 -4.16
CA LYS A 136 3.96 -14.90 -4.09
C LYS A 136 4.43 -13.52 -3.63
N VAL A 137 5.72 -13.30 -3.41
CA VAL A 137 6.24 -12.02 -2.95
C VAL A 137 6.96 -11.32 -4.09
N ILE A 138 6.40 -10.19 -4.51
CA ILE A 138 6.99 -9.30 -5.52
C ILE A 138 7.61 -8.12 -4.80
N ILE A 139 8.95 -8.02 -4.87
CA ILE A 139 9.67 -6.84 -4.38
C ILE A 139 10.12 -6.04 -5.60
N ILE A 140 9.68 -4.79 -5.68
CA ILE A 140 10.07 -3.87 -6.76
C ILE A 140 11.21 -3.01 -6.20
N ASP A 141 12.38 -3.09 -6.81
CA ASP A 141 13.61 -2.43 -6.31
C ASP A 141 13.89 -1.06 -6.96
N ASP A 142 13.36 -0.86 -8.17
CA ASP A 142 13.70 0.29 -8.98
C ASP A 142 12.48 1.02 -9.54
N VAL A 143 12.69 2.28 -9.90
CA VAL A 143 11.77 3.14 -10.62
C VAL A 143 12.37 3.46 -11.97
N ARG A 144 11.58 3.23 -13.02
CA ARG A 144 11.91 3.64 -14.39
C ARG A 144 11.23 4.95 -14.71
N GLU A 145 12.01 5.93 -15.12
CA GLU A 145 11.54 7.23 -15.57
C GLU A 145 11.21 7.21 -17.07
N GLU A 146 10.49 8.24 -17.54
CA GLU A 146 10.08 8.35 -18.95
C GLU A 146 11.27 8.52 -19.91
N ASP A 147 12.34 9.15 -19.44
CA ASP A 147 13.60 9.31 -20.18
C ASP A 147 14.45 8.02 -20.20
N GLY A 148 13.93 6.94 -19.60
CA GLY A 148 14.60 5.65 -19.51
C GLY A 148 15.60 5.53 -18.36
N THR A 149 15.79 6.57 -17.54
CA THR A 149 16.64 6.49 -16.35
C THR A 149 16.03 5.56 -15.30
N ILE A 150 16.90 4.88 -14.55
CA ILE A 150 16.51 3.93 -13.51
C ILE A 150 17.16 4.38 -12.21
N HIS A 151 16.37 4.46 -11.13
CA HIS A 151 16.86 4.81 -9.81
C HIS A 151 16.10 4.04 -8.71
N PRO A 152 16.69 3.88 -7.51
CA PRO A 152 16.00 3.21 -6.41
C PRO A 152 14.86 4.07 -5.84
N HIS A 153 13.92 3.45 -5.13
CA HIS A 153 12.84 4.17 -4.44
C HIS A 153 13.37 5.13 -3.37
N ARG A 154 12.85 6.36 -3.38
CA ARG A 154 13.18 7.41 -2.39
C ARG A 154 11.97 7.82 -1.55
N HIS A 155 10.78 7.81 -2.14
CA HIS A 155 9.55 8.31 -1.51
C HIS A 155 8.29 7.65 -2.07
N THR A 156 7.13 7.91 -1.46
CA THR A 156 5.85 7.28 -1.85
C THR A 156 5.49 7.43 -3.33
N ALA A 157 5.84 8.54 -3.99
CA ALA A 157 5.54 8.71 -5.41
C ALA A 157 6.27 7.68 -6.29
N ASP A 158 7.49 7.29 -5.90
CA ASP A 158 8.32 6.28 -6.56
C ASP A 158 7.67 4.89 -6.39
N GLN A 159 7.16 4.61 -5.18
CA GLN A 159 6.45 3.37 -4.89
C GLN A 159 5.21 3.23 -5.78
N MET A 160 4.48 4.32 -5.95
CA MET A 160 3.29 4.32 -6.80
C MET A 160 3.64 4.17 -8.28
N LYS A 161 4.58 4.98 -8.79
CA LYS A 161 5.02 4.91 -10.19
C LYS A 161 5.50 3.51 -10.56
N SER A 162 6.41 2.94 -9.76
CA SER A 162 6.96 1.61 -10.00
C SER A 162 5.92 0.49 -9.94
N PHE A 163 4.92 0.59 -9.06
CA PHE A 163 3.81 -0.36 -9.02
C PHE A 163 2.97 -0.30 -10.31
N TYR A 164 2.62 0.90 -10.77
CA TYR A 164 1.86 1.09 -12.01
C TYR A 164 2.63 0.65 -13.26
N HIS A 165 3.95 0.83 -13.28
CA HIS A 165 4.80 0.26 -14.32
C HIS A 165 4.75 -1.28 -14.27
N ALA A 166 4.87 -1.88 -13.09
CA ALA A 166 4.86 -3.34 -12.92
C ALA A 166 3.56 -4.01 -13.40
N ILE A 167 2.39 -3.40 -13.17
CA ILE A 167 1.12 -3.96 -13.66
C ILE A 167 0.90 -3.79 -15.17
N SER A 168 1.67 -2.89 -15.79
CA SER A 168 1.56 -2.55 -17.22
C SER A 168 2.61 -3.25 -18.07
N ASP A 169 3.62 -3.86 -17.44
CA ASP A 169 4.73 -4.55 -18.07
C ASP A 169 4.39 -6.04 -18.31
N PRO A 170 4.25 -6.51 -19.57
CA PRO A 170 3.89 -7.89 -19.89
C PRO A 170 4.83 -8.96 -19.31
N GLU A 171 6.07 -8.60 -19.00
CA GLU A 171 7.07 -9.53 -18.44
C GLU A 171 6.97 -9.62 -16.90
N ASN A 172 6.16 -8.78 -16.27
CA ASN A 172 6.03 -8.74 -14.83
C ASN A 172 4.91 -9.69 -14.34
N PRO A 173 5.08 -10.42 -13.22
CA PRO A 173 4.03 -11.23 -12.62
C PRO A 173 2.76 -10.47 -12.22
N LEU A 174 2.84 -9.15 -12.07
CA LEU A 174 1.71 -8.28 -11.76
C LEU A 174 0.95 -7.81 -13.01
N TYR A 175 1.40 -8.17 -14.21
CA TYR A 175 0.76 -7.76 -15.45
C TYR A 175 -0.74 -8.08 -15.46
N GLY A 176 -1.55 -7.07 -15.72
CA GLY A 176 -3.01 -7.22 -15.82
C GLY A 176 -3.74 -7.40 -14.48
N VAL A 177 -3.07 -7.28 -13.32
CA VAL A 177 -3.74 -7.18 -12.01
C VAL A 177 -4.67 -5.98 -11.99
N ARG A 178 -5.90 -6.16 -11.47
CA ARG A 178 -6.93 -5.11 -11.40
C ARG A 178 -7.42 -4.85 -9.99
N ASN A 179 -7.47 -5.87 -9.14
CA ASN A 179 -8.02 -5.75 -7.80
C ASN A 179 -6.91 -5.70 -6.74
N VAL A 180 -6.70 -4.53 -6.14
CA VAL A 180 -5.53 -4.25 -5.30
C VAL A 180 -5.95 -3.85 -3.89
N ALA A 181 -5.39 -4.54 -2.90
CA ALA A 181 -5.42 -4.12 -1.50
C ALA A 181 -4.27 -3.17 -1.20
N LEU A 182 -4.56 -2.06 -0.53
CA LEU A 182 -3.60 -1.06 -0.09
C LEU A 182 -3.42 -1.15 1.43
N VAL A 183 -2.17 -1.28 1.88
CA VAL A 183 -1.84 -1.44 3.31
C VAL A 183 -0.85 -0.36 3.75
N ALA A 184 -1.30 0.52 4.65
CA ALA A 184 -0.49 1.57 5.26
C ALA A 184 -1.09 2.01 6.61
N HIS A 185 -0.43 2.90 7.34
CA HIS A 185 -1.11 3.49 8.50
C HIS A 185 -2.19 4.46 8.03
N ILE A 186 -3.26 4.59 8.81
CA ILE A 186 -4.42 5.42 8.50
C ILE A 186 -4.01 6.85 8.07
N PRO A 187 -3.07 7.55 8.74
CA PRO A 187 -2.69 8.89 8.32
C PRO A 187 -2.05 8.96 6.92
N ASP A 188 -1.34 7.93 6.46
CA ASP A 188 -0.73 7.89 5.13
C ASP A 188 -1.80 7.94 4.01
N PHE A 189 -3.02 7.46 4.30
CA PHE A 189 -4.15 7.53 3.37
C PHE A 189 -4.70 8.95 3.19
N ALA A 190 -4.22 9.95 3.94
CA ALA A 190 -4.43 11.35 3.60
C ALA A 190 -3.81 11.73 2.23
N ARG A 191 -2.83 10.95 1.74
CA ARG A 191 -2.20 11.16 0.43
C ARG A 191 -2.24 9.95 -0.50
N ASN A 192 -2.12 8.74 0.04
CA ASN A 192 -1.97 7.54 -0.82
C ASN A 192 -3.13 7.37 -1.81
N VAL A 193 -4.37 7.65 -1.41
CA VAL A 193 -5.54 7.54 -2.31
C VAL A 193 -5.58 8.61 -3.41
N PHE A 194 -4.84 9.71 -3.25
CA PHE A 194 -4.70 10.75 -4.27
C PHE A 194 -3.58 10.41 -5.26
N TYR A 195 -2.52 9.73 -4.81
CA TYR A 195 -1.57 9.11 -5.72
C TYR A 195 -2.24 8.01 -6.53
N THR A 196 -3.00 7.11 -5.90
CA THR A 196 -3.68 6.03 -6.62
C THR A 196 -4.58 6.62 -7.69
N ARG A 197 -5.26 7.75 -7.42
CA ARG A 197 -6.15 8.38 -8.39
C ARG A 197 -5.37 8.87 -9.60
N LYS A 198 -4.32 9.66 -9.37
CA LYS A 198 -3.46 10.19 -10.43
C LYS A 198 -2.96 9.07 -11.35
N TYR A 199 -2.30 8.07 -10.79
CA TYR A 199 -1.71 7.00 -11.60
C TYR A 199 -2.76 6.08 -12.24
N ASN A 200 -3.95 5.94 -11.64
CA ASN A 200 -5.05 5.19 -12.27
C ASN A 200 -5.63 5.94 -13.47
N ASP A 201 -5.72 7.27 -13.40
CA ASP A 201 -6.13 8.10 -14.52
C ASP A 201 -5.09 8.02 -15.66
N GLU A 202 -3.79 8.12 -15.34
CA GLU A 202 -2.70 7.92 -16.32
C GLU A 202 -2.72 6.51 -16.94
N LEU A 203 -2.98 5.48 -16.14
CA LEU A 203 -3.13 4.10 -16.62
C LEU A 203 -4.30 3.99 -17.61
N LEU A 204 -5.46 4.57 -17.30
CA LEU A 204 -6.61 4.60 -18.20
C LEU A 204 -6.31 5.35 -19.51
N GLU A 205 -5.64 6.50 -19.42
CA GLU A 205 -5.24 7.30 -20.59
C GLU A 205 -4.28 6.53 -21.52
N SER A 206 -3.46 5.63 -20.97
CA SER A 206 -2.60 4.73 -21.74
C SER A 206 -3.34 3.56 -22.42
N GLY A 207 -4.67 3.48 -22.30
CA GLY A 207 -5.49 2.42 -22.88
C GLY A 207 -5.60 1.16 -22.03
N ASN A 208 -5.02 1.17 -20.82
CA ASN A 208 -5.16 0.08 -19.86
C ASN A 208 -6.47 0.22 -19.08
N LEU A 209 -6.80 -0.82 -18.32
CA LEU A 209 -8.01 -0.86 -17.52
C LEU A 209 -7.76 -0.31 -16.10
N SER A 210 -8.76 0.37 -15.53
CA SER A 210 -8.67 0.89 -14.17
C SER A 210 -8.52 -0.20 -13.11
N LEU A 211 -7.83 0.14 -12.04
CA LEU A 211 -7.73 -0.65 -10.82
C LEU A 211 -8.91 -0.40 -9.87
N ASN A 212 -9.26 -1.43 -9.10
CA ASN A 212 -10.19 -1.40 -7.99
C ASN A 212 -9.42 -1.52 -6.67
N PHE A 213 -9.74 -0.67 -5.69
CA PHE A 213 -8.99 -0.59 -4.44
C PHE A 213 -9.78 -1.03 -3.21
N TRP A 214 -9.10 -1.79 -2.34
CA TRP A 214 -9.50 -2.04 -0.95
C TRP A 214 -8.47 -1.45 -0.01
N VAL A 215 -8.89 -0.68 0.99
CA VAL A 215 -7.97 0.00 1.90
C VAL A 215 -7.98 -0.64 3.28
N TYR A 216 -6.82 -1.17 3.70
CA TYR A 216 -6.63 -1.77 5.01
C TYR A 216 -5.72 -0.89 5.88
N GLY A 217 -6.32 0.13 6.49
CA GLY A 217 -5.62 1.09 7.35
C GLY A 217 -5.23 0.53 8.73
N LEU A 218 -3.97 0.73 9.12
CA LEU A 218 -3.48 0.46 10.47
C LEU A 218 -3.61 1.69 11.38
N LYS A 219 -4.03 1.48 12.62
CA LYS A 219 -3.96 2.53 13.64
C LYS A 219 -2.50 2.83 13.96
N SER A 220 -2.14 4.11 13.99
CA SER A 220 -0.86 4.55 14.54
C SER A 220 -0.74 4.17 16.01
N ARG A 221 0.50 4.08 16.49
CA ARG A 221 0.78 3.87 17.91
C ARG A 221 0.12 4.96 18.75
N LYS A 222 -0.24 4.61 19.99
CA LYS A 222 -0.93 5.54 20.90
C LYS A 222 -0.14 6.84 21.01
N GLY A 223 -0.81 7.95 20.74
CA GLY A 223 -0.23 9.30 20.82
C GLY A 223 0.43 9.81 19.54
N THR A 224 0.68 8.98 18.51
CA THR A 224 1.43 9.42 17.31
C THR A 224 0.53 9.77 16.12
N GLY A 225 -0.71 9.26 16.09
CA GLY A 225 -1.59 9.40 14.92
C GLY A 225 -1.94 10.85 14.53
N LYS A 226 -2.13 11.75 15.51
CA LYS A 226 -2.43 13.17 15.23
C LYS A 226 -1.22 13.89 14.66
N ALA A 227 -0.03 13.69 15.25
CA ALA A 227 1.21 14.28 14.76
C ALA A 227 1.53 13.80 13.34
N HIS A 228 1.37 12.50 13.08
CA HIS A 228 1.51 11.93 11.74
C HIS A 228 0.51 12.56 10.75
N LEU A 229 -0.77 12.63 11.09
CA LEU A 229 -1.75 13.25 10.19
C LEU A 229 -1.42 14.72 9.88
N ASN A 230 -1.00 15.47 10.89
CA ASN A 230 -0.61 16.86 10.73
C ASN A 230 0.62 17.04 9.82
N SER A 231 1.52 16.06 9.74
CA SER A 231 2.64 16.12 8.79
C SER A 231 2.23 15.80 7.35
N GLU A 232 1.12 15.08 7.15
CA GLU A 232 0.66 14.67 5.82
C GLU A 232 -0.11 15.78 5.10
N PHE A 233 -0.87 16.65 5.80
CA PHE A 233 -1.63 17.71 5.13
C PHE A 233 -0.79 18.76 4.39
N PRO A 234 0.30 19.31 4.95
CA PRO A 234 1.16 20.22 4.19
C PRO A 234 1.75 19.55 2.96
N ARG A 235 2.14 18.26 3.06
CA ARG A 235 2.67 17.48 1.95
C ARG A 235 1.62 17.26 0.86
N LEU A 236 0.39 16.93 1.24
CA LEU A 236 -0.75 16.79 0.33
C LEU A 236 -0.92 18.04 -0.53
N VAL A 237 -1.02 19.21 0.11
CA VAL A 237 -1.23 20.48 -0.58
C VAL A 237 -0.07 20.82 -1.51
N THR A 238 1.16 20.72 -1.01
CA THR A 238 2.37 21.00 -1.80
C THR A 238 2.45 20.11 -3.04
N TYR A 239 2.25 18.80 -2.88
CA TYR A 239 2.35 17.87 -3.99
C TYR A 239 1.19 17.97 -4.98
N ALA A 240 -0.01 18.33 -4.53
CA ALA A 240 -1.12 18.63 -5.44
C ALA A 240 -0.84 19.88 -6.30
N LYS A 241 -0.28 20.95 -5.71
CA LYS A 241 0.13 22.16 -6.45
C LYS A 241 1.19 21.89 -7.51
N TRP A 242 2.11 20.97 -7.23
CA TRP A 242 3.12 20.50 -8.19
C TRP A 242 2.57 19.51 -9.23
N GLY A 243 1.30 19.12 -9.14
CA GLY A 243 0.70 18.13 -10.05
C GLY A 243 1.18 16.69 -9.79
N HIS A 244 1.78 16.43 -8.63
CA HIS A 244 2.23 15.10 -8.24
C HIS A 244 1.08 14.25 -7.66
N LEU A 245 -0.04 14.87 -7.28
CA LEU A 245 -1.25 14.22 -6.78
C LEU A 245 -2.47 14.68 -7.56
N ALA A 246 -3.49 13.82 -7.62
CA ALA A 246 -4.83 14.25 -7.97
C ALA A 246 -5.43 15.13 -6.87
N THR A 247 -6.49 15.87 -7.20
CA THR A 247 -7.28 16.67 -6.24
C THR A 247 -8.48 15.91 -5.67
N GLU A 248 -8.81 14.76 -6.27
CA GLU A 248 -9.82 13.82 -5.78
C GLU A 248 -9.15 12.51 -5.32
N PRO A 249 -9.64 11.89 -4.24
CA PRO A 249 -9.19 10.57 -3.85
C PRO A 249 -9.75 9.49 -4.80
N SER A 250 -9.05 8.37 -4.95
CA SER A 250 -9.63 7.20 -5.60
C SER A 250 -10.84 6.67 -4.84
N PRO A 251 -11.87 6.15 -5.53
CA PRO A 251 -12.86 5.33 -4.85
C PRO A 251 -12.20 4.07 -4.28
N PHE A 252 -12.62 3.65 -3.10
CA PHE A 252 -12.14 2.43 -2.45
C PHE A 252 -13.18 1.78 -1.53
N ALA A 253 -13.09 0.46 -1.41
CA ALA A 253 -13.78 -0.37 -0.43
C ALA A 253 -12.92 -0.61 0.82
N THR A 254 -13.51 -1.12 1.91
CA THR A 254 -12.87 -1.32 3.22
C THR A 254 -13.29 -2.63 3.89
#